data_AF-A0A7V2CJY3-F1
#
_entry.id   AF-A0A7V2CJY3-F1
#
_cell.length_a   1.000
_cell.length_b   1.000
_cell.length_c   1.000
_cell.angle_alpha   90.00
_cell.angle_beta   90.00
_cell.angle_gamma   90.00
#
_symmetry.space_group_name_H-M   'P 1'
#
loop_
_entity.id
_entity.type
_entity.pdbx_description
1 polymer ?
#
loop_
_entity_poly.entity_id
_entity_poly.type
_entity_poly.pdbx_seq_one_letter_code
_entity_poly.pdbx_strand_id
1 'polypeptide(L)'
;MRRQAEGTLPMGGTFDILDRLQGLAQVIHPDMVRQALLDTGRVHRPGCCLTPEVTCWVVLAMGLFTDLPLEKVFQACRRLRLLEVCPRRSSLCEARQRLGSAPLQALHRRAVRLLATADTPGAFYHGLRLMALDG
;
A
#
# COMPACT_ATOMS: atom_id res chain seq x y z
N MET A 1 18.40 27.57 -13.82
CA MET A 1 18.93 26.55 -12.90
C MET A 1 17.90 26.24 -11.82
N ARG A 2 17.10 25.18 -12.01
CA ARG A 2 16.01 24.81 -11.08
C ARG A 2 16.59 23.96 -9.96
N ARG A 3 16.57 24.47 -8.72
CA ARG A 3 16.95 23.75 -7.51
C ARG A 3 16.15 22.45 -7.41
N GLN A 4 16.87 21.33 -7.35
CA GLN A 4 16.34 20.04 -6.96
C GLN A 4 15.78 20.19 -5.54
N ALA A 5 14.48 19.98 -5.38
CA ALA A 5 13.94 19.69 -4.07
C ALA A 5 14.29 18.23 -3.78
N GLU A 6 15.49 18.01 -3.23
CA GLU A 6 15.90 16.78 -2.54
C GLU A 6 15.04 16.62 -1.28
N GLY A 7 13.75 16.42 -1.47
CA GLY A 7 12.84 16.02 -0.41
C GLY A 7 12.90 14.51 -0.29
N THR A 8 13.95 13.97 0.33
CA THR A 8 13.85 12.66 0.97
C THR A 8 12.74 12.80 2.00
N LEU A 9 11.60 12.13 1.77
CA LEU A 9 10.55 12.07 2.80
C LEU A 9 11.23 11.61 4.10
N PRO A 10 10.94 12.24 5.24
CA PRO A 10 11.61 11.90 6.50
C PRO A 10 11.53 10.39 6.70
N MET A 11 12.64 9.78 7.14
CA MET A 11 12.75 8.36 7.47
C MET A 11 11.93 8.02 8.75
N GLY A 12 10.73 8.59 8.89
CA GLY A 12 9.73 8.16 9.85
C GLY A 12 9.06 6.88 9.37
N GLY A 13 8.35 6.20 10.27
CA GLY A 13 7.58 5.01 9.91
C GLY A 13 6.57 5.34 8.82
N THR A 14 6.21 4.36 7.98
CA THR A 14 5.27 4.59 6.88
C THR A 14 3.94 5.23 7.32
N PHE A 15 3.46 4.92 8.54
CA PHE A 15 2.25 5.52 9.11
C PHE A 15 2.45 6.88 9.76
N ASP A 16 3.70 7.29 10.01
CA ASP A 16 3.97 8.69 10.31
C ASP A 16 3.70 9.54 9.06
N ILE A 17 3.90 8.97 7.86
CA ILE A 17 3.70 9.63 6.57
C ILE A 17 2.27 9.47 6.06
N LEU A 18 1.65 8.29 6.21
CA LEU A 18 0.33 7.92 5.69
C LEU A 18 -0.64 7.56 6.83
N ASP A 19 -0.84 8.49 7.74
CA ASP A 19 -1.56 8.29 9.00
C ASP A 19 -3.02 7.83 8.83
N ARG A 20 -3.71 8.22 7.75
CA ARG A 20 -5.09 7.75 7.49
C ARG A 20 -5.19 6.28 7.12
N LEU A 21 -4.08 5.63 6.74
CA LEU A 21 -4.07 4.21 6.39
C LEU A 21 -3.90 3.28 7.62
N GLN A 22 -3.84 3.84 8.84
CA GLN A 22 -3.66 3.04 10.05
C GLN A 22 -4.79 2.01 10.25
N GLY A 23 -6.02 2.30 9.82
CA GLY A 23 -7.12 1.32 9.82
C GLY A 23 -6.84 0.12 8.91
N LEU A 24 -6.27 0.35 7.73
CA LEU A 24 -5.89 -0.73 6.81
C LEU A 24 -4.76 -1.60 7.37
N ALA A 25 -3.88 -1.03 8.20
CA ALA A 25 -2.80 -1.76 8.87
C ALA A 25 -3.29 -2.85 9.84
N GLN A 26 -4.54 -2.78 10.30
CA GLN A 26 -5.14 -3.81 11.15
C GLN A 26 -5.44 -5.10 10.37
N VAL A 27 -5.72 -4.98 9.07
CA VAL A 27 -6.00 -6.12 8.18
C VAL A 27 -4.72 -6.53 7.45
N ILE A 28 -3.99 -5.56 6.92
CA ILE A 28 -2.73 -5.76 6.21
C ILE A 28 -1.60 -5.30 7.13
N HIS A 29 -1.10 -6.19 7.98
CA HIS A 29 -0.02 -5.87 8.92
C HIS A 29 1.22 -5.30 8.18
N PRO A 30 1.89 -4.27 8.72
CA PRO A 30 3.05 -3.65 8.07
C PRO A 30 4.20 -4.64 7.79
N ASP A 31 4.36 -5.64 8.66
CA ASP A 31 5.34 -6.69 8.45
C ASP A 31 5.02 -7.55 7.23
N MET A 32 3.75 -7.74 6.87
CA MET A 32 3.40 -8.45 5.63
C MET A 32 3.86 -7.67 4.40
N VAL A 33 3.75 -6.34 4.42
CA VAL A 33 4.26 -5.47 3.36
C VAL A 33 5.78 -5.54 3.30
N ARG A 34 6.45 -5.43 4.45
CA ARG A 34 7.92 -5.53 4.54
C ARG A 34 8.43 -6.88 4.01
N GLN A 35 7.83 -7.99 4.43
CA GLN A 35 8.21 -9.31 3.96
C GLN A 35 7.95 -9.48 2.46
N ALA A 36 6.81 -9.01 1.94
CA ALA A 36 6.54 -9.05 0.50
C ALA A 36 7.58 -8.26 -0.32
N LEU A 37 8.07 -7.14 0.19
CA LEU A 37 9.14 -6.37 -0.44
C LEU A 37 10.49 -7.10 -0.38
N LEU A 38 10.82 -7.72 0.74
CA LEU A 38 12.05 -8.50 0.91
C LEU A 38 12.09 -9.71 -0.04
N ASP A 39 11.03 -10.51 -0.07
CA ASP A 39 10.93 -11.70 -0.93
C ASP A 39 11.06 -11.38 -2.42
N THR A 40 10.66 -10.17 -2.81
CA THR A 40 10.64 -9.73 -4.21
C THR A 40 11.84 -8.84 -4.55
N GLY A 41 12.80 -8.72 -3.63
CA GLY A 41 14.04 -7.96 -3.78
C GLY A 41 13.83 -6.45 -3.94
N ARG A 42 12.70 -5.91 -3.46
CA ARG A 42 12.38 -4.48 -3.56
C ARG A 42 12.92 -3.71 -2.37
N VAL A 43 14.19 -3.35 -2.47
CA VAL A 43 14.89 -2.50 -1.50
C VAL A 43 14.86 -1.03 -1.87
N HIS A 44 14.99 -0.16 -0.87
CA HIS A 44 15.14 1.28 -1.10
C HIS A 44 16.43 1.55 -1.89
N ARG A 45 16.35 2.44 -2.89
CA ARG A 45 17.50 2.85 -3.71
C ARG A 45 17.88 4.29 -3.35
N PRO A 46 19.19 4.59 -3.16
CA PRO A 46 19.66 5.95 -2.96
C PRO A 46 19.16 6.90 -4.06
N GLY A 47 18.84 8.14 -3.69
CA GLY A 47 18.33 9.16 -4.61
C GLY A 47 16.85 9.01 -5.00
N CYS A 48 16.15 8.00 -4.48
CA CYS A 48 14.70 7.87 -4.69
C CYS A 48 13.90 8.65 -3.64
N CYS A 49 13.02 9.54 -4.09
CA CYS A 49 12.14 10.33 -3.21
C CYS A 49 11.20 9.48 -2.33
N LEU A 50 10.75 8.32 -2.84
CA LEU A 50 9.85 7.41 -2.12
C LEU A 50 10.49 6.03 -1.87
N THR A 51 10.26 5.52 -0.65
CA THR A 51 10.61 4.14 -0.29
C THR A 51 9.64 3.14 -0.95
N PRO A 52 10.08 1.90 -1.21
CA PRO A 52 9.20 0.85 -1.71
C PRO A 52 8.00 0.58 -0.79
N GLU A 53 8.19 0.72 0.53
CA GLU A 53 7.13 0.55 1.53
C GLU A 53 6.03 1.60 1.39
N VAL A 54 6.39 2.89 1.43
CA VAL A 54 5.43 3.99 1.20
C VAL A 54 4.76 3.83 -0.16
N THR A 55 5.51 3.47 -1.19
CA THR A 55 4.96 3.25 -2.53
C THR A 55 3.92 2.13 -2.53
N CYS A 56 4.20 1.01 -1.86
CA CYS A 56 3.27 -0.12 -1.75
C CYS A 56 1.95 0.29 -1.09
N TRP A 57 2.03 1.02 0.03
CA TRP A 57 0.87 1.56 0.72
C TRP A 57 0.07 2.55 -0.12
N VAL A 58 0.74 3.38 -0.92
CA VAL A 58 0.06 4.25 -1.90
C VAL A 58 -0.68 3.42 -2.95
N VAL A 59 -0.09 2.34 -3.48
CA VAL A 59 -0.81 1.49 -4.45
C VAL A 59 -2.02 0.80 -3.81
N LEU A 60 -1.91 0.33 -2.57
CA LEU A 60 -3.08 -0.19 -1.84
C LEU A 60 -4.17 0.87 -1.68
N ALA A 61 -3.78 2.11 -1.35
CA ALA A 61 -4.71 3.22 -1.23
C ALA A 61 -5.38 3.59 -2.57
N MET A 62 -4.73 3.39 -3.72
CA MET A 62 -5.38 3.57 -5.02
C MET A 62 -6.59 2.64 -5.19
N GLY A 63 -6.56 1.45 -4.58
CA GLY A 63 -7.70 0.53 -4.56
C GLY A 63 -8.84 0.99 -3.65
N LEU A 64 -8.55 1.82 -2.64
CA LEU A 64 -9.58 2.42 -1.77
C LEU A 64 -10.14 3.73 -2.34
N PHE A 65 -9.32 4.48 -3.06
CA PHE A 65 -9.65 5.78 -3.65
C PHE A 65 -9.63 5.70 -5.18
N THR A 66 -10.49 4.86 -5.74
CA THR A 66 -10.50 4.53 -7.18
C THR A 66 -10.75 5.72 -8.09
N ASP A 67 -11.44 6.75 -7.58
CA ASP A 67 -11.85 7.93 -8.35
C ASP A 67 -10.83 9.08 -8.27
N LEU A 68 -9.76 8.92 -7.48
CA LEU A 68 -8.76 9.98 -7.28
C LEU A 68 -7.51 9.75 -8.13
N PRO A 69 -6.95 10.84 -8.71
CA PRO A 69 -5.63 10.74 -9.33
C PRO A 69 -4.54 10.48 -8.27
N LEU A 70 -3.44 9.84 -8.68
CA LEU A 70 -2.38 9.34 -7.78
C LEU A 70 -1.84 10.36 -6.76
N GLU A 71 -1.69 11.63 -7.16
CA GLU A 71 -1.27 12.71 -6.25
C GLU A 71 -2.31 13.02 -5.17
N LYS A 72 -3.60 12.94 -5.51
CA LYS A 72 -4.71 13.14 -4.59
C LYS A 72 -4.90 11.93 -3.68
N VAL A 73 -4.63 10.72 -4.16
CA VAL A 73 -4.54 9.53 -3.30
C VAL A 73 -3.49 9.75 -2.20
N PHE A 74 -2.28 10.17 -2.56
CA PHE A 74 -1.23 10.45 -1.58
C PHE A 74 -1.65 11.52 -0.55
N GLN A 75 -2.30 12.59 -1.00
CA GLN A 75 -2.84 13.63 -0.11
C GLN A 75 -3.98 13.10 0.78
N ALA A 76 -4.89 12.30 0.23
CA ALA A 76 -6.02 11.71 0.94
C ALA A 76 -5.60 10.72 2.03
N CYS A 77 -4.39 10.16 1.94
CA CYS A 77 -3.79 9.32 2.98
C CYS A 77 -3.17 10.11 4.15
N ARG A 78 -3.14 11.44 4.08
CA ARG A 78 -2.48 12.32 5.07
C ARG A 78 -3.52 13.17 5.81
N ARG A 79 -3.72 12.97 7.13
CA ARG A 79 -4.57 13.85 7.95
C ARG A 79 -3.73 14.88 8.69
N LEU A 80 -2.63 14.47 9.32
CA LEU A 80 -1.83 15.34 10.20
C LEU A 80 -0.75 16.14 9.47
N ARG A 81 -0.47 15.84 8.19
CA ARG A 81 0.63 16.42 7.41
C ARG A 81 0.20 17.12 6.13
N LEU A 82 -1.02 17.69 6.12
CA LEU A 82 -1.60 18.36 4.95
C LEU A 82 -0.74 19.53 4.41
N LEU A 83 0.07 20.14 5.27
CA LEU A 83 0.91 21.30 4.93
C LEU A 83 2.30 20.94 4.40
N GLU A 84 2.76 19.69 4.51
CA GLU A 84 4.08 19.33 3.97
C GLU A 84 4.00 18.94 2.50
N VAL A 85 5.09 19.22 1.78
CA VAL A 85 5.22 19.06 0.33
C VAL A 85 4.89 17.64 -0.11
N CYS A 86 3.91 17.51 -1.00
CA CYS A 86 3.58 16.26 -1.67
C CYS A 86 4.61 15.97 -2.78
N PRO A 87 5.08 14.72 -2.94
CA PRO A 87 5.87 14.32 -4.11
C PRO A 87 5.11 14.67 -5.40
N ARG A 88 5.86 15.03 -6.44
CA ARG A 88 5.28 15.30 -7.76
C ARG A 88 4.64 14.02 -8.33
N ARG A 89 3.60 14.19 -9.15
CA ARG A 89 2.96 13.08 -9.88
C ARG A 89 3.97 12.18 -10.60
N SER A 90 4.97 12.77 -11.27
CA SER A 90 6.01 12.00 -11.97
C SER A 90 6.80 11.09 -11.02
N SER A 91 7.21 11.59 -9.86
CA SER A 91 7.93 10.83 -8.84
C SER A 91 7.09 9.67 -8.27
N LEU A 92 5.79 9.88 -8.08
CA LEU A 92 4.86 8.81 -7.68
C LEU A 92 4.71 7.75 -8.77
N CYS A 93 4.60 8.16 -10.04
CA CYS A 93 4.52 7.24 -11.17
C CYS A 93 5.80 6.41 -11.33
N GLU A 94 6.97 7.05 -11.28
CA GLU A 94 8.28 6.37 -11.34
C GLU A 94 8.47 5.40 -10.18
N ALA A 95 8.10 5.80 -8.96
CA ALA A 95 8.15 4.93 -7.80
C ALA A 95 7.25 3.70 -7.99
N ARG A 96 6.03 3.88 -8.48
CA ARG A 96 5.09 2.78 -8.77
C ARG A 96 5.61 1.83 -9.85
N GLN A 97 6.17 2.36 -10.93
CA GLN A 97 6.80 1.55 -11.99
C GLN A 97 7.98 0.74 -11.44
N ARG A 98 8.82 1.37 -10.61
CA ARG A 98 9.95 0.71 -9.96
C ARG A 98 9.53 -0.34 -8.94
N LEU A 99 8.40 -0.16 -8.26
CA LEU A 99 7.84 -1.16 -7.35
C LEU A 99 7.41 -2.42 -8.11
N GLY A 100 6.72 -2.24 -9.25
CA GLY A 100 6.17 -3.34 -10.03
C GLY A 100 5.03 -4.09 -9.32
N SER A 101 4.54 -5.16 -9.92
CA SER A 101 3.42 -5.95 -9.40
C SER A 101 3.82 -7.06 -8.42
N ALA A 102 5.08 -7.52 -8.46
CA ALA A 102 5.54 -8.66 -7.68
C ALA A 102 5.27 -8.53 -6.16
N PRO A 103 5.57 -7.38 -5.50
CA PRO A 103 5.24 -7.22 -4.08
C PRO A 103 3.75 -7.32 -3.78
N LEU A 104 2.90 -6.78 -4.66
CA LEU A 104 1.44 -6.83 -4.47
C LEU A 104 0.90 -8.24 -4.64
N GLN A 105 1.44 -9.03 -5.57
CA GLN A 105 1.07 -10.44 -5.69
C GLN A 105 1.49 -11.24 -4.46
N ALA A 106 2.73 -11.02 -3.98
CA ALA A 106 3.25 -11.66 -2.78
C ALA A 106 2.46 -11.27 -1.53
N LEU A 107 2.02 -10.02 -1.44
CA LEU A 107 1.16 -9.51 -0.37
C LEU A 107 -0.26 -10.08 -0.47
N HIS A 108 -0.87 -10.10 -1.66
CA HIS A 108 -2.20 -10.67 -1.88
C HIS A 108 -2.25 -12.13 -1.45
N ARG A 109 -1.25 -12.93 -1.84
CA ARG A 109 -1.12 -14.33 -1.40
C ARG A 109 -0.94 -14.50 0.10
N ARG A 110 -0.69 -13.45 0.87
CA ARG A 110 -0.56 -13.47 2.34
C ARG A 110 -1.82 -12.97 3.03
N ALA A 111 -2.27 -11.79 2.60
CA ALA A 111 -3.38 -11.07 3.23
C ALA A 111 -4.73 -11.69 2.88
N VAL A 112 -4.92 -12.14 1.62
CA VAL A 112 -6.19 -12.73 1.20
C VAL A 112 -6.26 -14.17 1.71
N ARG A 113 -7.10 -14.33 2.72
CA ARG A 113 -7.35 -15.59 3.44
C ARG A 113 -8.86 -15.75 3.59
N LEU A 114 -9.28 -17.00 3.67
CA LEU A 114 -10.66 -17.33 3.97
C LEU A 114 -10.95 -16.94 5.40
N LEU A 115 -11.94 -16.08 5.60
CA LEU A 115 -12.37 -15.68 6.94
C LEU A 115 -13.26 -16.76 7.59
N ALA A 116 -13.98 -17.54 6.77
CA ALA A 116 -14.85 -18.60 7.26
C ALA A 116 -14.09 -19.93 7.47
N THR A 117 -14.16 -20.42 8.71
CA THR A 117 -13.68 -21.74 9.14
C THR A 117 -14.78 -22.79 9.06
N ALA A 118 -14.43 -24.07 9.18
CA ALA A 118 -15.43 -25.16 9.22
C ALA A 118 -16.46 -24.99 10.34
N ASP A 119 -16.07 -24.34 11.43
CA ASP A 119 -16.94 -24.06 12.58
C ASP A 119 -17.82 -22.81 12.40
N THR A 120 -17.64 -22.07 11.30
CA THR A 120 -18.43 -20.87 11.02
C THR A 120 -19.85 -21.26 10.60
N PRO A 121 -20.90 -20.95 11.39
CA PRO A 121 -22.26 -21.36 11.08
C PRO A 121 -22.72 -20.82 9.72
N GLY A 122 -23.27 -21.70 8.88
CA GLY A 122 -23.77 -21.33 7.55
C GLY A 122 -22.69 -21.06 6.49
N ALA A 123 -21.40 -21.25 6.79
CA ALA A 123 -20.33 -21.08 5.80
C ALA A 123 -20.23 -22.23 4.78
N PHE A 124 -20.88 -23.37 5.05
CA PHE A 124 -20.82 -24.57 4.23
C PHE A 124 -22.22 -25.14 3.98
N TYR A 125 -22.40 -25.72 2.79
CA TYR A 125 -23.59 -26.48 2.40
C TYR A 125 -23.16 -27.78 1.73
N HIS A 126 -23.59 -28.93 2.27
CA HIS A 126 -23.18 -30.26 1.81
C HIS A 126 -21.66 -30.45 1.62
N GLY A 127 -20.85 -29.93 2.56
CA GLY A 127 -19.39 -30.04 2.49
C GLY A 127 -18.71 -29.10 1.49
N LEU A 128 -19.48 -28.31 0.74
CA LEU A 128 -18.98 -27.26 -0.14
C LEU A 128 -18.99 -25.91 0.59
N ARG A 129 -17.95 -25.10 0.40
CA ARG A 129 -17.89 -23.75 0.97
C ARG A 129 -18.79 -22.81 0.17
N LEU A 130 -19.65 -22.06 0.86
CA LEU A 130 -20.45 -21.01 0.25
C LEU A 130 -19.60 -19.76 0.03
N MET A 131 -19.62 -19.24 -1.20
CA MET A 131 -18.92 -18.02 -1.59
C MET A 131 -19.87 -17.11 -2.37
N ALA A 132 -19.92 -15.83 -2.02
CA ALA A 132 -20.55 -14.81 -2.86
C ALA A 132 -19.50 -14.26 -3.84
N LEU A 133 -19.91 -14.03 -5.09
CA LEU A 133 -19.12 -13.32 -6.08
C LEU A 133 -19.79 -11.96 -6.28
N ASP A 134 -19.08 -10.89 -5.93
CA ASP A 134 -19.41 -9.53 -6.33
C ASP A 134 -18.61 -9.14 -7.60
N GLY A 135 -19.14 -8.18 -8.36
CA GLY A 135 -18.60 -7.72 -9.64
C GLY A 135 -18.30 -6.24 -9.63
#